data_AF-A0A1E3H8J9-F1
#
_entry.id   AF-A0A1E3H8J9-F1
#
_cell.length_a   1.000
_cell.length_b   1.000
_cell.length_c   1.000
_cell.angle_alpha   90.00
_cell.angle_beta   90.00
_cell.angle_gamma   90.00
#
_symmetry.space_group_name_H-M   'P 1'
#
loop_
_entity.id
_entity.type
_entity.pdbx_description
1 polymer ?
#
loop_
_entity_poly.entity_id
_entity_poly.type
_entity_poly.pdbx_seq_one_letter_code
_entity_poly.pdbx_strand_id
1 'polypeptide(L)'
;MQASLRHDGRTLERVSVAADSLSLDVAAPGSPLTELDAVHGEFHARPDPDGRALDVATSLRGATLLVAGIGLLPNAADLAASAKVLEAGRLVPPRPERIADWQGAGGRILLDSFALGIGETRFSGSGTLALDAEGVRRASLRWAPAALPASAS
;
A
#
# COMPACT_ATOMS: atom_id res chain seq x y z
N MET A 1 19.22 -1.48 3.02
CA MET A 1 18.01 -0.99 3.71
C MET A 1 18.36 0.21 4.57
N GLN A 2 17.54 1.25 4.52
CA GLN A 2 17.60 2.46 5.36
C GLN A 2 16.24 2.63 6.03
N ALA A 3 16.23 2.98 7.31
CA ALA A 3 15.01 3.31 8.04
C ALA A 3 15.23 4.61 8.80
N SER A 4 14.22 5.48 8.80
CA SER A 4 14.24 6.72 9.56
C SER A 4 12.90 6.95 10.25
N LEU A 5 12.99 7.57 11.42
CA LEU A 5 11.86 7.95 12.24
C LEU A 5 12.02 9.42 12.59
N ARG A 6 10.95 10.20 12.42
CA ARG A 6 10.87 11.61 12.77
C ARG A 6 9.81 11.80 13.85
N HIS A 7 10.16 12.54 14.90
CA HIS A 7 9.27 12.87 16.01
C HIS A 7 9.54 14.30 16.51
N ASP A 8 8.54 14.95 17.10
CA ASP A 8 8.67 16.29 17.72
C ASP A 8 9.10 16.24 19.19
N GLY A 9 9.37 15.03 19.71
CA GLY A 9 9.71 14.78 21.12
C GLY A 9 8.53 14.31 21.97
N ARG A 10 7.31 14.30 21.42
CA ARG A 10 6.09 13.80 22.07
C ARG A 10 5.30 12.86 21.18
N THR A 11 5.28 13.12 19.89
CA THR A 11 4.48 12.41 18.89
C THR A 11 5.35 11.95 17.73
N LEU A 12 4.97 10.81 17.16
CA LEU A 12 5.55 10.30 15.93
C LEU A 12 5.06 11.14 14.76
N GLU A 13 5.95 11.78 14.01
CA GLU A 13 5.59 12.57 12.83
C GLU A 13 5.67 11.73 11.56
N ARG A 14 6.69 10.86 11.42
CA ARG A 14 6.87 10.06 10.20
C ARG A 14 7.75 8.85 10.44
N VAL A 15 7.41 7.74 9.81
CA VAL A 15 8.27 6.58 9.60
C VAL A 15 8.59 6.49 8.13
N SER A 16 9.83 6.14 7.79
CA SER A 16 10.24 5.92 6.41
C SER A 16 11.21 4.75 6.32
N VAL A 17 10.99 3.86 5.35
CA VAL A 17 11.84 2.70 5.08
C VAL A 17 12.14 2.68 3.59
N ALA A 18 13.40 2.51 3.22
CA ALA A 18 13.85 2.33 1.85
C ALA A 18 14.77 1.11 1.76
N ALA A 19 14.66 0.32 0.72
CA ALA A 19 15.52 -0.85 0.51
C ALA A 19 15.85 -1.03 -0.96
N ASP A 20 17.14 -1.20 -1.25
CA ASP A 20 17.61 -1.80 -2.48
C ASP A 20 17.50 -3.31 -2.31
N SER A 21 16.66 -3.95 -3.12
CA SER A 21 16.12 -5.30 -2.96
C SER A 21 15.15 -5.44 -1.79
N LEU A 22 13.86 -5.53 -2.11
CA LEU A 22 12.78 -5.84 -1.18
C LEU A 22 12.19 -7.22 -1.54
N SER A 23 11.97 -8.06 -0.54
CA SER A 23 11.19 -9.30 -0.66
C SER A 23 10.20 -9.36 0.49
N LEU A 24 8.94 -9.65 0.20
CA LEU A 24 7.83 -9.62 1.14
C LEU A 24 6.88 -10.79 0.88
N ASP A 25 6.73 -11.64 1.89
CA ASP A 25 5.74 -12.70 1.90
C ASP A 25 4.52 -12.29 2.72
N VAL A 26 3.35 -12.30 2.09
CA VAL A 26 2.08 -12.02 2.74
C VAL A 26 1.25 -13.28 2.81
N ALA A 27 1.08 -13.78 4.02
CA ALA A 27 0.16 -14.87 4.34
C ALA A 27 -0.97 -14.32 5.22
N ALA A 28 -2.15 -14.16 4.64
CA ALA A 28 -3.37 -13.87 5.40
C ALA A 28 -4.20 -15.16 5.55
N PRO A 29 -4.83 -15.41 6.71
CA PRO A 29 -5.71 -16.57 6.89
C PRO A 29 -6.76 -16.66 5.78
N GLY A 30 -6.89 -17.82 5.15
CA GLY A 30 -7.84 -18.05 4.06
C GLY A 30 -7.48 -17.39 2.72
N SER A 31 -6.29 -16.80 2.58
CA SER A 31 -5.79 -16.26 1.31
C SER A 31 -4.56 -17.05 0.82
N PRO A 32 -4.37 -17.18 -0.50
CA PRO A 32 -3.14 -17.73 -1.05
C PRO A 32 -1.91 -16.91 -0.62
N LEU A 33 -0.78 -17.58 -0.44
CA LEU A 33 0.52 -16.91 -0.24
C LEU A 33 0.75 -15.93 -1.38
N THR A 34 1.07 -14.70 -1.02
CA THR A 34 1.42 -13.64 -1.97
C THR A 34 2.87 -13.26 -1.73
N GLU A 35 3.70 -13.42 -2.75
CA GLU A 35 5.13 -13.10 -2.70
C GLU A 35 5.35 -11.85 -3.56
N LEU A 36 6.03 -10.87 -3.00
CA LEU A 36 6.36 -9.62 -3.66
C LEU A 36 7.86 -9.40 -3.59
N ASP A 37 8.50 -9.30 -4.75
CA ASP A 37 9.89 -8.85 -4.86
C ASP A 37 9.95 -7.52 -5.57
N ALA A 38 10.92 -6.67 -5.23
CA ALA A 38 11.18 -5.42 -5.94
C ALA A 38 12.67 -5.09 -5.91
N VAL A 39 13.18 -4.51 -7.00
CA VAL A 39 14.57 -4.04 -7.09
C VAL A 39 14.82 -2.90 -6.11
N HIS A 40 13.81 -2.05 -5.89
CA HIS A 40 13.86 -0.99 -4.90
C HIS A 40 12.47 -0.75 -4.34
N GLY A 41 12.37 -0.49 -3.04
CA GLY A 41 11.11 -0.18 -2.37
C GLY A 41 11.25 0.93 -1.35
N GLU A 42 10.32 1.87 -1.37
CA GLU A 42 10.16 2.94 -0.40
C GLU A 42 8.77 2.87 0.24
N PHE A 43 8.73 3.07 1.57
CA PHE A 43 7.52 3.12 2.36
C PHE A 43 7.60 4.30 3.31
N HIS A 44 6.55 5.09 3.34
CA HIS A 44 6.41 6.21 4.27
C HIS A 44 5.06 6.10 4.97
N ALA A 45 5.04 6.37 6.27
CA ALA A 45 3.83 6.42 7.05
C ALA A 45 3.85 7.65 7.96
N ARG A 46 2.74 8.38 8.04
CA ARG A 46 2.53 9.53 8.92
C ARG A 46 1.17 9.42 9.60
N PRO A 47 1.09 9.40 10.94
CA PRO A 47 -0.19 9.47 11.62
C PRO A 47 -0.81 10.86 11.42
N ASP A 48 -2.13 10.90 11.29
CA ASP A 48 -2.86 12.17 11.37
C ASP A 48 -2.75 12.72 12.81
N PRO A 49 -2.81 14.05 13.04
CA PRO A 49 -2.64 14.65 14.36
C PRO A 49 -3.64 14.18 15.43
N ASP A 50 -4.81 13.70 15.01
CA ASP A 50 -5.84 13.15 15.89
C ASP A 50 -5.62 11.66 16.23
N GLY A 51 -4.61 11.03 15.64
CA GLY A 51 -4.28 9.62 15.82
C GLY A 51 -5.29 8.64 15.21
N ARG A 52 -6.31 9.13 14.50
CA ARG A 52 -7.37 8.29 13.92
C ARG A 52 -7.00 7.76 12.56
N ALA A 53 -6.23 8.50 11.76
CA ALA A 53 -5.82 8.04 10.45
C ALA A 53 -4.30 7.88 10.31
N LEU A 54 -3.88 7.14 9.28
CA LEU A 54 -2.49 6.97 8.90
C LEU A 54 -2.37 7.25 7.40
N ASP A 55 -1.64 8.29 7.04
CA ASP A 55 -1.21 8.52 5.66
C ASP A 55 -0.07 7.55 5.34
N VAL A 56 -0.19 6.82 4.24
CA VAL A 56 0.80 5.84 3.78
C VAL A 56 1.13 6.15 2.34
N ALA A 57 2.42 6.14 2.01
CA ALA A 57 2.90 6.18 0.64
C ALA A 57 3.87 5.04 0.40
N THR A 58 3.75 4.38 -0.74
CA THR A 58 4.67 3.33 -1.16
C THR A 58 5.11 3.56 -2.60
N SER A 59 6.36 3.21 -2.90
CA SER A 59 6.86 3.10 -4.26
C SER A 59 7.70 1.83 -4.37
N LEU A 60 7.45 1.03 -5.39
CA LEU A 60 8.20 -0.17 -5.71
C LEU A 60 8.66 -0.07 -7.15
N ARG A 61 9.94 -0.36 -7.41
CA ARG A 61 10.52 -0.37 -8.76
C ARG A 61 10.88 -1.79 -9.17
N GLY A 62 10.55 -2.14 -10.40
CA GLY A 62 10.80 -3.47 -10.93
C GLY A 62 10.19 -4.58 -10.08
N ALA A 63 8.96 -4.37 -9.60
CA ALA A 63 8.26 -5.28 -8.71
C ALA A 63 7.67 -6.48 -9.46
N THR A 64 7.82 -7.67 -8.90
CA THR A 64 7.13 -8.89 -9.32
C THR A 64 6.18 -9.35 -8.22
N LEU A 65 5.01 -9.85 -8.62
CA LEU A 65 3.97 -10.29 -7.70
C LEU A 65 3.52 -11.69 -8.08
N LEU A 66 3.76 -12.64 -7.19
CA LEU A 66 3.31 -14.02 -7.31
C LEU A 66 2.17 -14.27 -6.32
N VAL A 67 1.11 -14.94 -6.76
CA VAL A 67 0.04 -15.43 -5.89
C VAL A 67 -0.09 -16.93 -6.08
N ALA A 68 0.16 -17.68 -5.01
CA ALA A 68 0.28 -19.14 -5.06
C ALA A 68 1.26 -19.61 -6.16
N GLY A 69 2.39 -18.91 -6.32
CA GLY A 69 3.40 -19.19 -7.34
C GLY A 69 3.03 -18.74 -8.76
N ILE A 70 1.88 -18.11 -8.96
CA ILE A 70 1.42 -17.62 -10.27
C ILE A 70 1.73 -16.13 -10.39
N GLY A 71 2.50 -15.75 -11.42
CA GLY A 71 2.77 -14.35 -11.74
C GLY A 71 1.51 -13.61 -12.15
N LEU A 72 1.17 -12.55 -11.41
CA LEU A 72 0.01 -11.70 -11.72
C LEU A 72 0.28 -10.68 -12.81
N LEU A 73 1.55 -10.35 -13.04
CA LEU A 73 1.98 -9.40 -14.05
C LEU A 73 2.85 -10.12 -15.09
N PRO A 74 2.72 -9.77 -16.38
CA PRO A 74 3.49 -10.42 -17.44
C PRO A 74 4.99 -10.08 -17.36
N ASN A 75 5.33 -8.94 -16.73
CA ASN A 75 6.69 -8.44 -16.54
C ASN A 75 6.77 -7.74 -15.17
N ALA A 76 8.00 -7.47 -14.73
CA ALA A 76 8.26 -6.59 -13.60
C ALA A 76 7.63 -5.20 -13.82
N ALA A 77 7.12 -4.61 -12.75
CA ALA A 77 6.32 -3.40 -12.81
C ALA A 77 6.74 -2.35 -11.78
N ASP A 78 6.62 -1.09 -12.16
CA ASP A 78 6.75 0.01 -11.21
C ASP A 78 5.38 0.28 -10.58
N LEU A 79 5.33 0.33 -9.25
CA LEU A 79 4.14 0.61 -8.47
C LEU A 79 4.38 1.87 -7.64
N ALA A 80 3.39 2.73 -7.57
CA ALA A 80 3.35 3.78 -6.57
C ALA A 80 1.93 3.93 -6.05
N ALA A 81 1.75 4.12 -4.75
CA ALA A 81 0.44 4.37 -4.18
C ALA A 81 0.55 5.32 -2.99
N SER A 82 -0.45 6.19 -2.86
CA SER A 82 -0.68 7.00 -1.67
C SER A 82 -2.09 6.73 -1.15
N ALA A 83 -2.21 6.46 0.13
CA ALA A 83 -3.49 6.14 0.75
C ALA A 83 -3.59 6.69 2.17
N LYS A 84 -4.81 6.99 2.59
CA LYS A 84 -5.16 7.25 3.98
C LYS A 84 -5.90 6.05 4.56
N VAL A 85 -5.36 5.46 5.62
CA VAL A 85 -6.00 4.40 6.41
C VAL A 85 -6.78 5.05 7.55
N LEU A 86 -8.10 5.07 7.47
CA LEU A 86 -8.97 5.61 8.52
C LEU A 86 -9.09 4.65 9.69
N GLU A 87 -9.28 5.16 10.91
CA GLU A 87 -9.29 4.40 12.17
C GLU A 87 -8.04 3.52 12.41
N ALA A 88 -6.90 3.87 11.81
CA ALA A 88 -5.66 3.07 11.82
C ALA A 88 -5.16 2.74 13.25
N GLY A 89 -5.43 3.58 14.25
CA GLY A 89 -5.08 3.30 15.64
C GLY A 89 -5.69 2.00 16.18
N ARG A 90 -6.83 1.55 15.63
CA ARG A 90 -7.46 0.26 15.99
C ARG A 90 -6.62 -0.95 15.53
N LEU A 91 -5.84 -0.77 14.46
CA LEU A 91 -4.98 -1.80 13.88
C LEU A 91 -3.61 -1.90 14.57
N VAL A 92 -3.34 -1.14 15.64
CA VAL A 92 -2.02 -1.11 16.31
C VAL A 92 -2.09 -1.66 17.74
N PRO A 93 -1.37 -2.75 18.07
CA PRO A 93 -0.51 -3.56 17.20
C PRO A 93 -1.32 -4.37 16.16
N PRO A 94 -0.70 -4.73 15.01
CA PRO A 94 -1.38 -5.46 13.94
C PRO A 94 -1.73 -6.87 14.41
N ARG A 95 -3.02 -7.17 14.47
CA ARG A 95 -3.53 -8.50 14.78
C ARG A 95 -4.76 -8.81 13.94
N PRO A 96 -4.92 -10.05 13.41
CA PRO A 96 -6.07 -10.40 12.58
C PRO A 96 -7.42 -10.12 13.23
N GLU A 97 -7.56 -10.36 14.55
CA GLU A 97 -8.80 -10.15 15.29
C GLU A 97 -9.23 -8.68 15.36
N ARG A 98 -8.30 -7.72 15.18
CA ARG A 98 -8.58 -6.28 15.23
C ARG A 98 -9.16 -5.73 13.93
N ILE A 99 -9.18 -6.54 12.87
CA ILE A 99 -9.74 -6.14 11.58
C ILE A 99 -11.26 -5.89 11.74
N ALA A 100 -11.96 -6.74 12.48
CA ALA A 100 -13.39 -6.58 12.75
C ALA A 100 -13.69 -5.31 13.56
N ASP A 101 -12.90 -5.05 14.61
CA ASP A 101 -13.03 -3.82 15.41
C ASP A 101 -12.75 -2.56 14.59
N TRP A 102 -11.73 -2.61 13.74
CA TRP A 102 -11.38 -1.53 12.82
C TRP A 102 -12.53 -1.25 11.83
N GLN A 103 -13.10 -2.29 11.22
CA GLN A 103 -14.26 -2.18 10.35
C GLN A 103 -15.46 -1.58 11.08
N GLY A 104 -15.78 -2.07 12.27
CA GLY A 104 -16.91 -1.59 13.08
C GLY A 104 -16.79 -0.11 13.47
N ALA A 105 -15.56 0.42 13.53
CA ALA A 105 -15.29 1.84 13.75
C ALA A 105 -15.43 2.71 12.48
N GLY A 106 -15.75 2.11 11.33
CA GLY A 106 -15.78 2.80 10.02
C GLY A 106 -14.43 2.78 9.29
N GLY A 107 -13.53 1.88 9.70
CA GLY A 107 -12.22 1.68 9.09
C GLY A 107 -12.30 1.37 7.61
N ARG A 108 -11.52 2.11 6.82
CA ARG A 108 -11.37 1.94 5.37
C ARG A 108 -10.07 2.56 4.90
N ILE A 109 -9.62 2.13 3.73
CA ILE A 109 -8.46 2.69 3.05
C ILE A 109 -8.96 3.57 1.91
N LEU A 110 -8.66 4.86 1.98
CA LEU A 110 -8.88 5.81 0.90
C LEU A 110 -7.60 5.85 0.06
N LEU A 111 -7.67 5.38 -1.17
CA LEU A 111 -6.54 5.39 -2.10
C LEU A 111 -6.58 6.72 -2.86
N ASP A 112 -5.78 7.68 -2.41
CA ASP A 112 -5.70 9.01 -3.02
C ASP A 112 -5.15 8.91 -4.45
N SER A 113 -4.11 8.08 -4.62
CA SER A 113 -3.55 7.78 -5.92
C SER A 113 -2.92 6.39 -5.96
N PHE A 114 -2.95 5.78 -7.14
CA PHE A 114 -2.07 4.69 -7.50
C PHE A 114 -1.56 4.89 -8.93
N ALA A 115 -0.37 4.37 -9.19
CA ALA A 115 0.24 4.27 -10.50
C ALA A 115 0.84 2.87 -10.67
N LEU A 116 0.66 2.31 -11.86
CA LEU A 116 1.20 1.03 -12.29
C LEU A 116 1.87 1.23 -13.64
N GLY A 117 3.15 0.89 -13.76
CA GLY A 117 3.90 0.91 -15.00
C GLY A 117 4.41 -0.48 -15.36
N ILE A 118 4.08 -0.95 -16.56
CA ILE A 118 4.53 -2.25 -17.09
C ILE A 118 5.09 -2.00 -18.49
N GLY A 119 6.42 -2.00 -18.63
CA GLY A 119 7.07 -1.57 -19.87
C GLY A 119 6.64 -0.15 -20.24
N GLU A 120 6.09 0.02 -21.45
CA GLU A 120 5.58 1.31 -21.95
C GLU A 120 4.14 1.61 -21.47
N THR A 121 3.45 0.62 -20.91
CA THR A 121 2.06 0.79 -20.47
C THR A 121 2.03 1.43 -19.08
N ARG A 122 1.21 2.47 -18.92
CA ARG A 122 1.01 3.16 -17.65
C ARG A 122 -0.47 3.25 -17.32
N PHE A 123 -0.83 2.91 -16.09
CA PHE A 123 -2.15 3.10 -15.51
C PHE A 123 -2.04 3.97 -14.27
N SER A 124 -3.05 4.78 -14.05
CA SER A 124 -3.20 5.51 -12.79
C SER A 124 -4.65 5.54 -12.36
N GLY A 125 -4.87 5.77 -11.08
CA GLY A 125 -6.22 5.88 -10.57
C GLY A 125 -6.29 6.22 -9.10
N SER A 126 -7.49 6.13 -8.57
CA SER A 126 -7.81 6.38 -7.16
C SER A 126 -9.04 5.58 -6.77
N GLY A 127 -9.34 5.51 -5.48
CA GLY A 127 -10.53 4.81 -5.05
C GLY A 127 -10.60 4.53 -3.56
N THR A 128 -11.41 3.55 -3.22
CA THR A 128 -11.61 3.13 -1.84
C THR A 128 -11.52 1.62 -1.75
N LEU A 129 -10.80 1.14 -0.75
CA LEU A 129 -10.76 -0.25 -0.34
C LEU A 129 -11.38 -0.34 1.06
N ALA A 130 -12.43 -1.13 1.18
CA ALA A 130 -13.05 -1.47 2.44
C ALA A 130 -13.25 -2.98 2.52
N LEU A 131 -13.53 -3.47 3.71
CA LEU A 131 -14.04 -4.81 3.92
C LEU A 131 -15.53 -4.67 4.28
N ASP A 132 -16.40 -5.51 3.75
CA ASP A 132 -17.79 -5.57 4.21
C ASP A 132 -17.92 -6.38 5.51
N ALA A 133 -19.15 -6.49 6.03
CA ALA A 133 -19.43 -7.10 7.33
C ALA A 133 -19.05 -8.59 7.38
N GLU A 134 -18.99 -9.25 6.22
CA GLU A 134 -18.57 -10.63 6.05
C GLU A 134 -17.05 -10.76 5.83
N GLY A 135 -16.31 -9.65 5.89
CA GLY A 135 -14.87 -9.61 5.65
C GLY A 135 -14.49 -9.70 4.17
N VAL A 136 -15.44 -9.56 3.25
CA VAL A 136 -15.17 -9.58 1.81
C VAL A 136 -14.63 -8.22 1.38
N ARG A 137 -13.59 -8.24 0.56
CA ARG A 137 -12.96 -7.03 0.02
C ARG A 137 -13.92 -6.33 -0.94
N ARG A 138 -14.31 -5.11 -0.60
CA ARG A 138 -15.04 -4.18 -1.47
C ARG A 138 -14.08 -3.11 -1.96
N ALA A 139 -13.72 -3.21 -3.23
CA ALA A 139 -12.90 -2.22 -3.91
C ALA A 139 -13.77 -1.41 -4.89
N SER A 140 -13.67 -0.09 -4.81
CA SER A 140 -14.17 0.81 -5.85
C SER A 140 -12.98 1.60 -6.38
N LEU A 141 -12.52 1.26 -7.58
CA LEU A 141 -11.35 1.85 -8.21
C LEU A 141 -11.77 2.55 -9.50
N ARG A 142 -11.32 3.80 -9.66
CA ARG A 142 -11.37 4.52 -10.92
C ARG A 142 -9.96 4.53 -11.47
N TRP A 143 -9.79 4.06 -12.71
CA TRP A 143 -8.49 3.94 -13.33
C TRP A 143 -8.56 4.31 -14.80
N ALA A 144 -7.46 4.87 -15.29
CA ALA A 144 -7.31 5.30 -16.67
C ALA A 144 -5.86 5.09 -17.12
N PRO A 145 -5.61 4.95 -18.44
CA PRO A 145 -4.28 5.08 -18.99
C PRO A 145 -3.66 6.41 -18.53
N ALA A 146 -2.44 6.36 -17.99
CA ALA A 146 -1.72 7.56 -17.61
C ALA A 146 -0.95 8.10 -18.82
N ALA A 147 -0.88 9.42 -18.97
CA ALA A 147 -0.03 10.04 -19.97
C ALA A 147 1.44 9.65 -19.73
N LEU A 148 2.17 9.37 -20.80
CA LEU A 148 3.62 9.19 -20.71
C LEU A 148 4.22 10.51 -20.19
N PRO A 149 5.14 10.47 -19.21
CA PRO A 149 5.90 11.67 -18.87
C PRO A 149 6.61 12.14 -20.14
N ALA A 150 6.48 13.42 -20.46
CA ALA A 150 7.20 14.01 -21.59
C ALA A 150 8.69 13.67 -21.42
N SER A 151 9.27 13.02 -22.43
CA SER A 151 10.68 12.67 -22.43
C SER A 151 11.49 13.93 -22.16
N ALA A 152 12.21 13.98 -21.04
CA ALA A 152 13.18 15.03 -20.81
C ALA A 152 14.22 14.91 -21.94
N SER A 153 14.25 15.94 -22.79
CA SER A 153 15.14 16.06 -23.94
C SER A 153 16.56 16.39 -23.51
#